data_AF-A0A7R9WBB9-F1
#
_entry.id   AF-A0A7R9WBB9-F1
#
_cell.length_a   1.000
_cell.length_b   1.000
_cell.length_c   1.000
_cell.angle_alpha   90.00
_cell.angle_beta   90.00
_cell.angle_gamma   90.00
#
_symmetry.space_group_name_H-M   'P 1'
#
loop_
_entity.id
_entity.type
_entity.pdbx_description
1 polymer ?
#
loop_
_entity_poly.entity_id
_entity_poly.type
_entity_poly.pdbx_seq_one_letter_code
_entity_poly.pdbx_strand_id
1 'polypeptide(L)'
;GRSKAQFSSPSSFGRTAGGSTGSSTASTGTALLGIPKMFRWLTDQYPSINRRLSEGLTPDVVVDNFYLDMNGIIHPCTHGNREEFVVLDEREMFKKIFGYVDRLYRIVRPRRLLYLAVDGVAPRAKMNQ
;
A
#
# COMPACT_ATOMS: atom_id res chain seq x y z
N GLY A 1 2.89 30.48 -27.79
CA GLY A 1 3.57 29.23 -28.15
C GLY A 1 2.89 28.08 -27.45
N ARG A 2 2.21 27.21 -28.22
CA ARG A 2 1.64 25.93 -27.75
C ARG A 2 2.51 24.83 -28.35
N SER A 3 3.27 24.10 -27.54
CA SER A 3 3.99 22.90 -28.00
C SER A 3 3.06 21.69 -27.90
N LYS A 4 2.82 21.08 -29.05
CA LYS A 4 2.25 19.74 -29.24
C LYS A 4 3.32 18.71 -28.92
N ALA A 5 2.97 17.64 -28.21
CA ALA A 5 3.71 16.38 -28.26
C ALA A 5 2.77 15.31 -28.86
N GLN A 6 3.16 14.83 -30.05
CA GLN A 6 2.54 13.72 -30.76
C GLN A 6 2.81 12.41 -30.02
N PHE A 7 1.80 11.54 -29.92
CA PHE A 7 2.00 10.13 -29.61
C PHE A 7 1.60 9.32 -30.84
N SER A 8 2.59 8.67 -31.45
CA SER A 8 2.48 7.82 -32.63
C SER A 8 2.15 6.38 -32.24
N SER A 9 1.17 5.81 -32.94
CA SER A 9 0.80 4.39 -32.92
C SER A 9 1.94 3.48 -33.41
N PRO A 10 1.88 2.17 -33.13
CA PRO A 10 2.45 1.17 -34.03
C PRO A 10 1.40 0.15 -34.51
N SER A 11 1.46 -0.11 -35.82
CA SER A 11 0.68 -1.09 -36.56
C SER A 11 1.42 -2.43 -36.70
N SER A 12 0.61 -3.51 -36.71
CA SER A 12 0.70 -4.74 -37.51
C SER A 12 1.88 -5.73 -37.40
N PHE A 13 1.53 -6.93 -36.93
CA PHE A 13 1.66 -8.26 -37.58
C PHE A 13 2.98 -8.64 -38.30
N GLY A 14 3.61 -9.70 -37.78
CA GLY A 14 4.56 -10.56 -38.48
C GLY A 14 4.58 -11.95 -37.84
N ARG A 15 4.32 -12.99 -38.64
CA ARG A 15 4.11 -14.39 -38.23
C ARG A 15 5.14 -15.26 -38.94
N THR A 16 5.97 -16.02 -38.23
CA THR A 16 6.71 -17.19 -38.74
C THR A 16 6.87 -18.25 -37.65
N ALA A 17 6.87 -19.52 -38.05
CA ALA A 17 6.69 -20.71 -37.22
C ALA A 17 7.91 -21.64 -37.25
N GLY A 18 8.00 -22.52 -36.23
CA GLY A 18 8.88 -23.71 -36.13
C GLY A 18 9.92 -23.57 -35.00
N GLY A 19 10.15 -24.53 -34.09
CA GLY A 19 9.62 -25.86 -33.81
C GLY A 19 10.49 -26.53 -32.71
N SER A 20 9.90 -27.50 -32.00
CA SER A 20 10.50 -28.54 -31.13
C SER A 20 10.90 -28.24 -29.67
N THR A 21 10.14 -28.91 -28.78
CA THR A 21 10.54 -29.73 -27.62
C THR A 21 11.25 -29.09 -26.42
N GLY A 22 10.49 -29.00 -25.32
CA GLY A 22 11.00 -28.85 -23.96
C GLY A 22 9.83 -28.77 -22.97
N SER A 23 9.27 -29.91 -22.57
CA SER A 23 8.28 -29.96 -21.49
C SER A 23 8.98 -29.73 -20.16
N SER A 24 8.91 -28.52 -19.63
CA SER A 24 9.19 -28.21 -18.22
C SER A 24 7.91 -27.73 -17.55
N THR A 25 7.07 -28.70 -17.17
CA THR A 25 6.08 -28.53 -16.11
C THR A 25 6.81 -28.39 -14.77
N ALA A 26 6.99 -27.15 -14.31
CA ALA A 26 7.17 -26.72 -12.91
C ALA A 26 7.41 -25.20 -12.95
N SER A 27 6.83 -24.33 -12.13
CA SER A 27 6.23 -24.53 -10.82
C SER A 27 5.02 -23.60 -10.66
N THR A 28 3.98 -24.15 -10.05
CA THR A 28 2.91 -23.43 -9.38
C THR A 28 3.52 -22.35 -8.48
N GLY A 29 3.40 -21.09 -8.87
CA GLY A 29 3.65 -19.93 -8.01
C GLY A 29 2.52 -19.81 -6.99
N THR A 30 2.47 -20.74 -6.04
CA THR A 30 1.55 -20.69 -4.91
C THR A 30 1.90 -19.47 -4.06
N ALA A 31 0.87 -18.70 -3.67
CA ALA A 31 0.88 -17.63 -2.65
C ALA A 31 0.98 -16.15 -3.08
N LEU A 32 0.42 -15.76 -4.24
CA LEU A 32 -0.12 -14.39 -4.39
C LEU A 32 -1.62 -14.32 -4.05
N LEU A 33 -2.12 -15.20 -3.17
CA LEU A 33 -3.43 -15.06 -2.52
C LEU A 33 -3.33 -14.12 -1.31
N GLY A 34 -2.58 -13.02 -1.45
CA GLY A 34 -2.31 -12.07 -0.38
C GLY A 34 -3.28 -10.89 -0.38
N ILE A 35 -3.20 -10.09 0.67
CA ILE A 35 -3.90 -8.80 0.85
C ILE A 35 -3.92 -7.95 -0.45
N PRO A 36 -2.82 -7.84 -1.24
CA PRO A 36 -2.84 -7.05 -2.46
C PRO A 36 -3.77 -7.58 -3.56
N LYS A 37 -3.88 -8.91 -3.71
CA LYS A 37 -4.78 -9.53 -4.71
C LYS A 37 -6.24 -9.42 -4.27
N MET A 38 -6.51 -9.57 -2.97
CA MET A 38 -7.83 -9.32 -2.39
C MET A 38 -8.27 -7.87 -2.60
N PHE A 39 -7.39 -6.92 -2.29
CA PHE A 39 -7.66 -5.50 -2.51
C PHE A 39 -7.97 -5.23 -3.98
N ARG A 40 -7.13 -5.71 -4.91
CA ARG A 40 -7.38 -5.57 -6.36
C ARG A 40 -8.73 -6.14 -6.77
N TRP A 41 -9.04 -7.36 -6.35
CA TRP A 41 -10.32 -7.99 -6.70
C TRP A 41 -11.51 -7.16 -6.21
N LEU A 42 -11.50 -6.69 -4.96
CA LEU A 42 -12.57 -5.84 -4.42
C LEU A 42 -12.75 -4.55 -5.23
N THR A 43 -11.64 -3.92 -5.60
CA THR A 43 -11.68 -2.63 -6.31
C THR A 43 -12.10 -2.78 -7.77
N ASP A 44 -11.79 -3.93 -8.39
CA ASP A 44 -12.25 -4.26 -9.75
C ASP A 44 -13.76 -4.55 -9.76
N GLN A 45 -14.28 -5.22 -8.72
CA GLN A 45 -15.71 -5.56 -8.61
C GLN A 45 -16.59 -4.37 -8.16
N TYR A 46 -16.05 -3.49 -7.31
CA TYR A 46 -16.80 -2.34 -6.79
C TYR A 46 -16.00 -1.05 -6.89
N PRO A 47 -15.93 -0.41 -8.07
CA PRO A 47 -15.09 0.77 -8.28
C PRO A 47 -15.40 1.95 -7.36
N SER A 48 -16.64 2.04 -6.85
CA SER A 48 -17.11 3.13 -5.97
C SER A 48 -16.59 3.06 -4.53
N ILE A 49 -16.01 1.93 -4.10
CA ILE A 49 -15.50 1.78 -2.72
C ILE A 49 -14.23 2.59 -2.48
N ASN A 50 -13.47 2.86 -3.54
CA ASN A 50 -12.22 3.58 -3.47
C ASN A 50 -12.42 5.06 -3.76
N ARG A 51 -12.13 5.88 -2.77
CA ARG A 51 -12.01 7.34 -2.93
C ARG A 51 -10.59 7.75 -2.61
N ARG A 52 -9.92 8.41 -3.55
CA ARG A 52 -8.61 9.02 -3.29
C ARG A 52 -8.81 10.27 -2.44
N LEU A 53 -8.10 10.35 -1.32
CA LEU A 53 -8.10 11.52 -0.44
C LEU A 53 -6.85 12.35 -0.77
N SER A 54 -6.99 13.35 -1.64
CA SER A 54 -5.88 14.22 -2.04
C SER A 54 -5.59 15.32 -1.00
N GLU A 55 -6.63 15.93 -0.41
CA GLU A 55 -6.49 17.09 0.49
C GLU A 55 -7.18 16.93 1.85
N GLY A 56 -7.78 15.78 2.12
CA GLY A 56 -8.57 15.54 3.32
C GLY A 56 -9.87 14.80 3.02
N LEU A 57 -10.59 14.44 4.07
CA LEU A 57 -12.00 14.10 3.95
C LEU A 57 -12.81 15.33 3.52
N THR A 58 -13.80 15.13 2.66
CA THR A 58 -14.73 16.18 2.28
C THR A 58 -15.58 16.58 3.49
N PRO A 59 -16.05 17.84 3.61
CA PRO A 59 -16.76 18.32 4.81
C PRO A 59 -18.03 17.55 5.18
N ASP A 60 -18.64 16.87 4.21
CA ASP A 60 -19.80 15.98 4.38
C ASP A 60 -19.46 14.67 5.09
N VAL A 61 -18.20 14.25 5.10
CA VAL A 61 -17.75 13.02 5.74
C VAL A 61 -17.32 13.33 7.17
N VAL A 62 -18.22 13.04 8.11
CA VAL A 62 -17.93 13.16 9.54
C VAL A 62 -17.41 11.84 10.07
N VAL A 63 -16.23 11.87 10.69
CA VAL A 63 -15.64 10.72 11.39
C VAL A 63 -15.63 11.00 12.88
N ASP A 64 -16.30 10.16 13.66
CA ASP A 64 -16.29 10.28 15.12
C ASP A 64 -15.08 9.57 15.75
N ASN A 65 -14.79 8.36 15.28
CA ASN A 65 -13.78 7.48 15.84
C ASN A 65 -12.78 7.06 14.76
N PHE A 66 -11.50 7.30 15.00
CA PHE A 66 -10.42 6.95 14.09
C PHE A 66 -9.45 5.99 14.76
N TYR A 67 -9.27 4.81 14.16
CA TYR A 67 -8.43 3.73 14.66
C TYR A 67 -7.19 3.61 13.79
N LEU A 68 -6.02 3.64 14.40
CA LEU A 68 -4.73 3.49 13.73
C LEU A 68 -4.01 2.24 14.26
N ASP A 69 -3.67 1.35 13.33
CA ASP A 69 -2.68 0.30 13.57
C ASP A 69 -1.29 0.90 13.45
N MET A 70 -0.60 1.04 14.58
CA MET A 70 0.71 1.66 14.66
C MET A 70 1.79 0.77 14.04
N ASN A 71 1.60 -0.55 13.93
CA ASN A 71 2.58 -1.39 13.26
C ASN A 71 2.69 -1.01 11.78
N GLY A 72 1.55 -0.73 11.15
CA GLY A 72 1.49 -0.23 9.77
C GLY A 72 2.21 1.10 9.56
N ILE A 73 2.46 1.88 10.63
CA ILE A 73 3.17 3.17 10.59
C ILE A 73 4.65 3.01 10.98
N ILE A 74 4.92 2.25 12.05
CA ILE A 74 6.25 2.07 12.63
C ILE A 74 7.15 1.28 11.67
N HIS A 75 6.65 0.22 11.02
CA HIS A 75 7.47 -0.58 10.10
C HIS A 75 8.07 0.28 8.96
N PRO A 76 7.28 1.09 8.21
CA PRO A 76 7.83 2.02 7.21
C PRO A 76 8.74 3.10 7.78
N CYS A 77 8.47 3.63 8.99
CA CYS A 77 9.25 4.72 9.58
C CYS A 77 10.62 4.28 10.11
N THR A 78 10.82 2.98 10.34
CA THR A 78 12.03 2.42 10.98
C THR A 78 12.94 1.66 9.99
N HIS A 79 12.36 0.90 9.05
CA HIS A 79 13.12 0.04 8.12
C HIS A 79 12.77 0.30 6.65
N GLY A 80 12.23 1.49 6.32
CA GLY A 80 11.65 1.77 5.02
C GLY A 80 12.57 1.46 3.84
N ASN A 81 12.30 0.35 3.14
CA ASN A 81 12.76 -0.05 1.80
C ASN A 81 14.23 0.18 1.41
N ARG A 82 15.12 0.48 2.37
CA ARG A 82 16.54 0.70 2.14
C ARG A 82 17.26 -0.55 2.65
N GLU A 83 18.07 -1.15 1.79
CA GLU A 83 18.85 -2.36 2.10
C GLU A 83 19.88 -2.11 3.22
N GLU A 84 20.18 -0.85 3.52
CA GLU A 84 21.09 -0.46 4.59
C GLU A 84 20.33 -0.26 5.91
N PHE A 85 20.75 -0.99 6.94
CA PHE A 85 20.37 -0.75 8.33
C PHE A 85 20.89 0.62 8.78
N VAL A 86 20.16 1.68 8.43
CA VAL A 86 20.41 3.00 8.99
C VAL A 86 20.01 2.93 10.45
N VAL A 87 21.00 2.92 11.34
CA VAL A 87 20.80 3.15 12.77
C VAL A 87 20.25 4.56 12.91
N LEU A 88 18.92 4.68 12.82
CA LEU A 88 18.24 5.94 13.03
C LEU A 88 18.28 6.24 14.52
N ASP A 89 18.62 7.48 14.86
CA ASP A 89 18.42 7.98 16.22
C ASP A 89 16.95 7.83 16.60
N GLU A 90 16.71 7.32 17.81
CA GLU A 90 15.36 7.02 18.31
C GLU A 90 14.47 8.27 18.24
N ARG A 91 15.04 9.44 18.54
CA ARG A 91 14.34 10.72 18.46
C ARG A 91 13.90 11.07 17.04
N GLU A 92 14.72 10.76 16.03
CA GLU A 92 14.37 10.98 14.63
C GLU A 92 13.31 10.00 14.14
N MET A 93 13.32 8.75 14.62
CA MET A 93 12.24 7.78 14.37
C MET A 93 10.91 8.28 14.94
N PHE A 94 10.89 8.75 16.19
CA PHE A 94 9.69 9.30 16.80
C PHE A 94 9.16 10.53 16.06
N LYS A 95 10.03 11.46 15.63
CA LYS A 95 9.60 12.60 14.80
C LYS A 95 8.89 12.16 13.52
N LYS A 96 9.39 11.13 12.84
CA LYS A 96 8.75 10.58 11.63
C LYS A 96 7.40 9.95 11.94
N ILE A 97 7.32 9.13 13.00
CA ILE A 97 6.06 8.50 13.44
C ILE A 97 5.03 9.57 13.79
N PHE A 98 5.39 10.55 14.62
CA PHE A 98 4.49 11.64 15.00
C PHE A 98 4.07 12.48 13.79
N GLY A 99 5.00 12.81 12.89
CA GLY A 99 4.68 13.54 11.67
C GLY A 99 3.70 12.79 10.75
N TYR A 100 3.79 11.46 10.71
CA TYR A 100 2.87 10.64 9.93
C TYR A 100 1.48 10.56 10.58
N VAL A 101 1.42 10.31 11.89
CA VAL A 101 0.16 10.29 12.65
C VAL A 101 -0.55 11.65 12.57
N ASP A 102 0.18 12.75 12.74
CA ASP A 102 -0.33 14.12 12.66
C ASP A 102 -0.90 14.43 11.27
N ARG A 103 -0.24 13.97 10.20
CA ARG A 103 -0.78 14.08 8.84
C ARG A 103 -2.11 13.32 8.69
N LEU A 104 -2.19 12.08 9.18
CA LEU A 104 -3.43 11.28 9.11
C LEU A 104 -4.55 11.92 9.94
N TYR A 105 -4.23 12.42 11.13
CA TYR A 105 -5.18 13.12 11.98
C TYR A 105 -5.74 14.37 11.29
N ARG A 106 -4.90 15.17 10.62
CA ARG A 106 -5.37 16.35 9.87
C ARG A 106 -6.27 16.01 8.68
N ILE A 107 -6.08 14.85 8.05
CA ILE A 107 -6.90 14.36 6.95
C ILE A 107 -8.28 13.91 7.46
N VAL A 108 -8.32 13.17 8.57
CA VAL A 108 -9.53 12.51 9.06
C VAL A 108 -10.34 13.39 10.03
N ARG A 109 -9.68 14.22 10.84
CA ARG A 109 -10.27 15.12 11.84
C ARG A 109 -11.35 14.44 12.71
N PRO A 110 -11.00 13.37 13.47
CA PRO A 110 -11.97 12.67 14.29
C PRO A 110 -12.57 13.59 15.38
N ARG A 111 -13.89 13.48 15.61
CA ARG A 111 -14.59 14.35 16.57
C ARG A 111 -14.58 13.86 18.01
N ARG A 112 -14.40 12.55 18.23
CA ARG A 112 -14.58 11.93 19.54
C ARG A 112 -13.37 11.13 19.98
N LEU A 113 -12.89 10.21 19.15
CA LEU A 113 -11.83 9.27 19.53
C LEU A 113 -10.76 9.16 18.45
N LEU A 114 -9.51 9.27 18.89
CA LEU A 114 -8.34 8.76 18.17
C LEU A 114 -7.77 7.59 18.97
N TYR A 115 -7.78 6.39 18.40
CA TYR A 115 -7.25 5.18 19.03
C TYR A 115 -5.98 4.73 18.30
N LEU A 116 -4.86 4.64 19.02
CA LEU A 116 -3.58 4.19 18.49
C LEU A 116 -3.27 2.78 19.05
N ALA A 117 -3.40 1.77 18.21
CA ALA A 117 -3.16 0.37 18.57
C ALA A 117 -1.69 0.01 18.28
N VAL A 118 -0.93 -0.35 19.30
CA VAL A 118 0.41 -0.92 19.16
C VAL A 118 0.33 -2.40 19.53
N ASP A 119 0.79 -3.31 18.67
CA ASP A 119 0.77 -4.73 19.04
C ASP A 119 1.72 -5.00 20.20
N GLY A 120 1.22 -5.71 21.21
CA GLY A 120 2.06 -6.38 22.20
C GLY A 120 2.66 -7.66 21.65
N VAL A 121 3.09 -8.55 22.54
CA VAL A 121 3.62 -9.86 22.13
C VAL A 121 2.54 -10.63 21.37
N ALA A 122 2.85 -10.98 20.11
CA ALA A 122 1.93 -11.73 19.26
C ALA A 122 1.75 -13.17 19.79
N PRO A 123 0.52 -13.72 19.78
CA PRO A 123 0.28 -15.12 20.13
C PRO A 123 1.00 -16.04 19.14
N ARG A 124 1.48 -17.20 19.63
CA ARG A 124 2.31 -18.17 18.87
C ARG A 124 1.79 -18.52 17.48
N ALA A 125 0.46 -18.54 17.28
CA ALA A 125 -0.15 -18.82 15.98
C ALA A 125 0.22 -17.79 14.89
N LYS A 126 0.45 -16.53 15.26
CA LYS A 126 0.89 -15.46 14.35
C LYS A 126 2.41 -15.45 14.13
N MET A 127 3.19 -16.07 15.04
CA MET A 127 4.64 -16.17 14.92
C MET A 127 5.10 -17.25 13.93
N ASN A 128 4.24 -18.24 13.63
CA ASN A 128 4.52 -19.33 12.70
C ASN A 128 4.10 -19.02 11.25
N GLN A 129 3.64 -17.80 10.98
CA GLN A 129 3.23 -17.33 9.66
C GLN A 129 4.36 -16.53 9.01
#